data_AF-A0A1G7W6P4-F1
#
_entry.id   AF-A0A1G7W6P4-F1
#
_cell.length_a   1.000
_cell.length_b   1.000
_cell.length_c   1.000
_cell.angle_alpha   90.00
_cell.angle_beta   90.00
_cell.angle_gamma   90.00
#
_symmetry.space_group_name_H-M   'P 1'
#
loop_
_entity.id
_entity.type
_entity.pdbx_description
1 polymer ?
#
loop_
_entity_poly.entity_id
_entity_poly.type
_entity_poly.pdbx_seq_one_letter_code
_entity_poly.pdbx_strand_id
1 'polypeptide(L)'
;MDSLPAAVASALDEADSETTGWPARWQTLTAVSVELQSLLVTDPGPGLVALIEDVAGQLAAAAGTSRRHRVELAELTHRVLDTHARACAAARPDPVRLADWLLDLQLRHPEAPDIGLAAYAAALDDEGLAHYRDRAVTLFEPLPVIEFGETGRYDRARWALLRVMEELAEYTEDVDLQLLVLTKDLSSGWHYLQVATVLRDNGRSGEALEWVRRGLDAVGGRGAMPRLLDLAVEEHLRRGEQEAAVAICREVFFSRPNFDVYLKLRALVVHTDDWPPLRAELVDHLVRDGGRLAVEVYRRIVEVELARRGIEEQELLVEWLRQLRGLQPDAFADYLDHIKSRHVADRELLDELARRGF
;
A
#
# COMPACT_ATOMS: atom_id res chain seq x y z
N MET A 1 -16.94 9.90 -44.01
CA MET A 1 -16.67 9.27 -42.70
C MET A 1 -15.70 8.11 -42.86
N ASP A 2 -15.92 7.20 -43.82
CA ASP A 2 -15.11 5.98 -44.04
C ASP A 2 -13.62 6.18 -44.36
N SER A 3 -13.18 7.39 -44.68
CA SER A 3 -11.79 7.68 -45.02
C SER A 3 -10.88 7.95 -43.81
N LEU A 4 -11.43 8.28 -42.63
CA LEU A 4 -10.60 8.65 -41.48
C LEU A 4 -9.79 7.47 -40.91
N PRO A 5 -10.36 6.26 -40.72
CA PRO A 5 -9.57 5.14 -40.21
C PRO A 5 -8.50 4.71 -41.21
N ALA A 6 -8.79 4.78 -42.52
CA ALA A 6 -7.80 4.53 -43.56
C ALA A 6 -6.64 5.55 -43.52
N ALA A 7 -6.93 6.82 -43.23
CA ALA A 7 -5.91 7.85 -43.06
C ALA A 7 -5.04 7.60 -41.82
N VAL A 8 -5.64 7.15 -40.71
CA VAL A 8 -4.91 6.75 -39.50
C VAL A 8 -4.01 5.55 -39.78
N ALA A 9 -4.56 4.48 -40.36
CA ALA A 9 -3.81 3.29 -40.74
C ALA A 9 -2.62 3.64 -41.64
N SER A 10 -2.84 4.45 -42.69
CA SER A 10 -1.78 4.90 -43.60
C SER A 10 -0.70 5.72 -42.89
N ALA A 11 -1.06 6.57 -41.92
CA ALA A 11 -0.09 7.35 -41.15
C ALA A 11 0.69 6.49 -40.14
N LEU A 12 0.16 5.34 -39.73
CA LEU A 12 0.79 4.42 -38.78
C LEU A 12 1.62 3.31 -39.43
N ASP A 13 1.30 2.89 -40.66
CA ASP A 13 1.92 1.74 -41.37
C ASP A 13 3.35 1.99 -41.86
N GLU A 14 3.77 3.26 -42.02
CA GLU A 14 5.13 3.56 -42.50
C GLU A 14 6.19 3.24 -41.43
N ALA A 15 6.72 2.02 -41.53
CA ALA A 15 7.83 1.48 -40.77
C ALA A 15 9.06 2.39 -40.88
N ASP A 16 9.46 3.00 -39.75
CA ASP A 16 10.80 3.49 -39.38
C ASP A 16 11.74 4.00 -40.51
N SER A 17 11.16 4.55 -41.58
CA SER A 17 11.89 5.07 -42.72
C SER A 17 12.30 6.50 -42.38
N GLU A 18 13.49 6.59 -41.82
CA GLU A 18 14.36 7.78 -41.78
C GLU A 18 13.63 9.09 -41.47
N THR A 19 13.49 9.41 -40.17
CA THR A 19 13.45 10.74 -39.52
C THR A 19 12.61 11.91 -40.09
N THR A 20 12.08 11.84 -41.31
CA THR A 20 11.71 12.99 -42.14
C THR A 20 10.20 13.05 -42.39
N GLY A 21 9.49 11.92 -42.24
CA GLY A 21 8.04 11.82 -42.47
C GLY A 21 7.16 11.96 -41.23
N TRP A 22 7.68 11.82 -40.00
CA TRP A 22 6.85 11.85 -38.78
C TRP A 22 6.05 13.16 -38.60
N PRO A 23 6.61 14.37 -38.82
CA PRO A 23 5.83 15.60 -38.67
C PRO A 23 4.58 15.65 -39.56
N ALA A 24 4.68 15.18 -40.80
CA ALA A 24 3.54 15.13 -41.73
C ALA A 24 2.51 14.06 -41.33
N ARG A 25 2.98 12.89 -40.89
CA ARG A 25 2.10 11.82 -40.37
C ARG A 25 1.39 12.26 -39.09
N TRP A 26 2.11 12.90 -38.18
CA TRP A 26 1.56 13.49 -36.97
C TRP A 26 0.52 14.58 -37.26
N GLN A 27 0.78 15.44 -38.25
CA GLN A 27 -0.19 16.43 -38.73
C GLN A 27 -1.46 15.76 -39.27
N THR A 28 -1.32 14.63 -39.97
CA THR A 28 -2.46 13.83 -40.44
C THR A 28 -3.27 13.25 -39.28
N LEU A 29 -2.61 12.62 -38.30
CA LEU A 29 -3.26 12.03 -37.12
C LEU A 29 -3.99 13.07 -36.26
N THR A 30 -3.37 14.24 -36.07
CA THR A 30 -3.98 15.37 -35.35
C THR A 30 -5.14 15.99 -36.13
N ALA A 31 -5.06 16.08 -37.46
CA ALA A 31 -6.17 16.51 -38.30
C ALA A 31 -7.38 15.56 -38.19
N VAL A 32 -7.15 14.24 -38.11
CA VAL A 32 -8.23 13.26 -37.85
C VAL A 32 -8.92 13.57 -36.52
N SER A 33 -8.18 13.83 -35.45
CA SER A 33 -8.79 14.18 -34.16
C SER A 33 -9.63 15.46 -34.23
N VAL A 34 -9.17 16.49 -34.95
CA VAL A 34 -9.94 17.73 -35.19
C VAL A 34 -11.21 17.46 -35.99
N GLU A 35 -11.15 16.61 -37.02
CA GLU A 35 -12.31 16.24 -37.82
C GLU A 35 -13.35 15.48 -37.01
N LEU A 36 -12.93 14.56 -36.12
CA LEU A 36 -13.85 13.87 -35.20
C LEU A 36 -14.57 14.85 -34.27
N GLN A 37 -13.88 15.89 -33.78
CA GLN A 37 -14.49 16.95 -32.98
C GLN A 37 -15.47 17.82 -33.79
N SER A 38 -15.19 18.06 -35.07
CA SER A 38 -16.10 18.74 -35.99
C SER A 38 -17.38 17.92 -36.24
N LEU A 39 -17.23 16.61 -36.47
CA LEU A 39 -18.34 15.68 -36.63
C LEU A 39 -19.19 15.59 -35.36
N LEU A 40 -18.58 15.64 -34.18
CA LEU A 40 -19.33 15.67 -32.91
C LEU A 40 -20.29 16.87 -32.82
N VAL A 41 -19.97 18.00 -33.45
CA VAL A 41 -20.85 19.18 -33.46
C VAL A 41 -21.92 19.07 -34.55
N THR A 42 -21.61 18.44 -35.67
CA THR A 42 -22.47 18.45 -36.88
C THR A 42 -23.36 17.22 -37.00
N ASP A 43 -22.91 16.04 -36.57
CA ASP A 43 -23.63 14.76 -36.64
C ASP A 43 -23.17 13.77 -35.53
N PRO A 44 -23.58 13.96 -34.26
CA PRO A 44 -23.18 13.12 -33.13
C PRO A 44 -23.93 11.77 -33.07
N GLY A 45 -24.16 11.14 -34.22
CA GLY A 45 -24.90 9.88 -34.31
C GLY A 45 -24.07 8.63 -33.96
N PRO A 46 -24.71 7.44 -33.91
CA PRO A 46 -24.03 6.16 -33.64
C PRO A 46 -22.89 5.83 -34.63
N GLY A 47 -22.96 6.35 -35.87
CA GLY A 47 -21.89 6.20 -36.86
C GLY A 47 -20.59 6.90 -36.43
N LEU A 48 -20.67 8.04 -35.73
CA LEU A 48 -19.50 8.73 -35.19
C LEU A 48 -18.88 7.94 -34.02
N VAL A 49 -19.71 7.34 -33.16
CA VAL A 49 -19.23 6.49 -32.06
C VAL A 49 -18.36 5.36 -32.63
N ALA A 50 -18.89 4.56 -33.55
CA ALA A 50 -18.16 3.45 -34.17
C ALA A 50 -16.88 3.91 -34.91
N LEU A 51 -16.93 5.08 -35.55
CA LEU A 51 -15.76 5.67 -36.21
C LEU A 51 -14.65 6.03 -35.23
N ILE A 52 -15.00 6.65 -34.10
CA ILE A 52 -14.04 7.02 -33.06
C ILE A 52 -13.45 5.77 -32.41
N GLU A 53 -14.27 4.73 -32.18
CA GLU A 53 -13.81 3.46 -31.61
C GLU A 53 -12.72 2.78 -32.45
N ASP A 54 -12.86 2.77 -33.77
CA ASP A 54 -11.85 2.24 -34.70
C ASP A 54 -10.56 3.06 -34.64
N VAL A 55 -10.67 4.40 -34.72
CA VAL A 55 -9.51 5.30 -34.61
C VAL A 55 -8.79 5.14 -33.27
N ALA A 56 -9.51 5.07 -32.16
CA ALA A 56 -8.94 4.87 -30.84
C ALA A 56 -8.19 3.53 -30.73
N GLY A 57 -8.76 2.45 -31.28
CA GLY A 57 -8.11 1.14 -31.32
C GLY A 57 -6.79 1.14 -32.11
N GLN A 58 -6.76 1.80 -33.27
CA GLN A 58 -5.54 1.92 -34.08
C GLN A 58 -4.45 2.73 -33.37
N LEU A 59 -4.82 3.86 -32.76
CA LEU A 59 -3.88 4.70 -32.01
C LEU A 59 -3.34 3.98 -30.76
N ALA A 60 -4.19 3.28 -30.00
CA ALA A 60 -3.79 2.50 -28.84
C ALA A 60 -2.83 1.35 -29.23
N ALA A 61 -3.12 0.65 -30.32
CA ALA A 61 -2.24 -0.38 -30.87
C ALA A 61 -0.86 0.18 -31.26
N ALA A 62 -0.82 1.35 -31.91
CA ALA A 62 0.42 2.00 -32.29
C ALA A 62 1.20 2.53 -31.07
N ALA A 63 0.53 3.06 -30.05
CA ALA A 63 1.17 3.50 -28.82
C ALA A 63 1.88 2.33 -28.11
N GLY A 64 1.25 1.15 -28.08
CA GLY A 64 1.82 -0.06 -27.47
C GLY A 64 3.06 -0.62 -28.18
N THR A 65 3.18 -0.40 -29.50
CA THR A 65 4.30 -0.94 -30.31
C THR A 65 5.41 0.08 -30.57
N SER A 66 5.07 1.36 -30.66
CA SER A 66 6.03 2.44 -30.89
C SER A 66 6.93 2.66 -29.67
N ARG A 67 8.24 2.75 -29.89
CA ARG A 67 9.20 3.17 -28.84
C ARG A 67 9.43 4.67 -28.84
N ARG A 68 9.43 5.30 -30.02
CA ARG A 68 9.83 6.70 -30.19
C ARG A 68 8.69 7.68 -29.97
N HIS A 69 7.47 7.31 -30.36
CA HIS A 69 6.30 8.19 -30.37
C HIS A 69 5.18 7.70 -29.45
N ARG A 70 5.53 6.83 -28.49
CA ARG A 70 4.58 6.22 -27.55
C ARG A 70 3.75 7.26 -26.82
N VAL A 71 4.43 8.27 -26.28
CA VAL A 71 3.81 9.29 -25.43
C VAL A 71 2.86 10.14 -26.26
N GLU A 72 3.31 10.65 -27.41
CA GLU A 72 2.46 11.46 -28.30
C GLU A 72 1.23 10.67 -28.78
N LEU A 73 1.40 9.41 -29.17
CA LEU A 73 0.30 8.55 -29.59
C LEU A 73 -0.69 8.25 -28.45
N ALA A 74 -0.19 8.02 -27.22
CA ALA A 74 -1.04 7.84 -26.05
C ALA A 74 -1.87 9.11 -25.76
N GLU A 75 -1.25 10.29 -25.77
CA GLU A 75 -1.93 11.58 -25.58
C GLU A 75 -2.99 11.84 -26.66
N LEU A 76 -2.71 11.49 -27.92
CA LEU A 76 -3.71 11.59 -28.98
C LEU A 76 -4.86 10.61 -28.78
N THR A 77 -4.56 9.38 -28.34
CA THR A 77 -5.59 8.37 -28.01
C THR A 77 -6.53 8.91 -26.93
N HIS A 78 -6.00 9.52 -25.86
CA HIS A 78 -6.81 10.16 -24.83
C HIS A 78 -7.71 11.28 -25.38
N ARG A 79 -7.19 12.18 -26.22
CA ARG A 79 -8.01 13.23 -26.86
C ARG A 79 -9.13 12.67 -27.74
N VAL A 80 -8.86 11.58 -28.44
CA VAL A 80 -9.87 10.86 -29.23
C VAL A 80 -10.92 10.23 -28.32
N LEU A 81 -10.52 9.64 -27.19
CA LEU A 81 -11.44 9.09 -26.18
C LEU A 81 -12.29 10.16 -25.47
N ASP A 82 -11.77 11.37 -25.24
CA ASP A 82 -12.60 12.48 -24.74
C ASP A 82 -13.71 12.84 -25.73
N THR A 83 -13.39 12.79 -27.02
CA THR A 83 -14.38 13.00 -28.09
C THR A 83 -15.38 11.84 -28.14
N HIS A 84 -14.90 10.61 -27.93
CA HIS A 84 -15.73 9.40 -27.84
C HIS A 84 -16.75 9.47 -26.70
N ALA A 85 -16.32 9.85 -25.50
CA ALA A 85 -17.18 9.99 -24.32
C ALA A 85 -18.34 10.97 -24.58
N ARG A 86 -18.02 12.12 -25.18
CA ARG A 86 -19.02 13.13 -25.58
C ARG A 86 -19.96 12.64 -26.68
N ALA A 87 -19.44 11.90 -27.65
CA ALA A 87 -20.26 11.27 -28.70
C ALA A 87 -21.22 10.23 -28.10
N CYS A 88 -20.74 9.40 -27.17
CA CYS A 88 -21.55 8.41 -26.46
C CYS A 88 -22.67 9.06 -25.65
N ALA A 89 -22.37 10.16 -24.94
CA ALA A 89 -23.38 10.89 -24.19
C ALA A 89 -24.51 11.46 -25.08
N ALA A 90 -24.18 11.85 -26.32
CA ALA A 90 -25.16 12.37 -27.28
C ALA A 90 -25.94 11.25 -27.99
N ALA A 91 -25.24 10.22 -28.48
CA ALA A 91 -25.82 9.12 -29.26
C ALA A 91 -26.56 8.09 -28.39
N ARG A 92 -26.18 7.96 -27.10
CA ARG A 92 -26.65 6.94 -26.15
C ARG A 92 -26.60 5.53 -26.76
N PRO A 93 -25.39 5.00 -27.05
CA PRO A 93 -25.24 3.62 -27.49
C PRO A 93 -25.74 2.65 -26.40
N ASP A 94 -25.89 1.39 -26.76
CA ASP A 94 -26.17 0.33 -25.79
C ASP A 94 -25.10 0.34 -24.67
N PRO A 95 -25.50 0.52 -23.40
CA PRO A 95 -24.58 0.71 -22.27
C PRO A 95 -23.73 -0.53 -21.98
N VAL A 96 -24.28 -1.73 -22.17
CA VAL A 96 -23.57 -3.01 -21.98
C VAL A 96 -22.50 -3.18 -23.07
N ARG A 97 -22.86 -2.89 -24.32
CA ARG A 97 -21.93 -2.95 -25.46
C ARG A 97 -20.83 -1.90 -25.37
N LEU A 98 -21.11 -0.74 -24.78
CA LEU A 98 -20.11 0.29 -24.47
C LEU A 98 -19.16 -0.16 -23.35
N ALA A 99 -19.71 -0.69 -22.25
CA ALA A 99 -18.93 -1.23 -21.14
C ALA A 99 -17.93 -2.30 -21.62
N ASP A 100 -18.39 -3.23 -22.46
CA ASP A 100 -17.54 -4.26 -23.03
C ASP A 100 -16.41 -3.68 -23.88
N TRP A 101 -16.72 -2.69 -24.72
CA TRP A 101 -15.73 -2.05 -25.58
C TRP A 101 -14.65 -1.31 -24.77
N LEU A 102 -15.03 -0.55 -23.73
CA LEU A 102 -14.10 0.17 -22.86
C LEU A 102 -13.17 -0.78 -22.12
N LEU A 103 -13.70 -1.88 -21.58
CA LEU A 103 -12.90 -2.89 -20.88
C LEU A 103 -11.96 -3.58 -21.87
N ASP A 104 -12.46 -4.01 -23.03
CA ASP A 104 -11.66 -4.69 -24.05
C ASP A 104 -10.53 -3.82 -24.60
N LEU A 105 -10.75 -2.51 -24.74
CA LEU A 105 -9.71 -1.59 -25.17
C LEU A 105 -8.54 -1.56 -24.17
N GLN A 106 -8.83 -1.43 -22.88
CA GLN A 106 -7.81 -1.38 -21.83
C GLN A 106 -7.06 -2.72 -21.68
N LEU A 107 -7.77 -3.84 -21.76
CA LEU A 107 -7.16 -5.17 -21.64
C LEU A 107 -6.29 -5.54 -22.84
N ARG A 108 -6.69 -5.13 -24.07
CA ARG A 108 -5.87 -5.32 -25.28
C ARG A 108 -4.66 -4.39 -25.33
N HIS A 109 -4.74 -3.25 -24.67
CA HIS A 109 -3.67 -2.25 -24.66
C HIS A 109 -3.25 -1.87 -23.22
N PRO A 110 -2.50 -2.76 -22.52
CA PRO A 110 -2.12 -2.56 -21.12
C PRO A 110 -1.28 -1.34 -20.77
N GLU A 111 -0.61 -0.74 -21.76
CA GLU A 111 0.28 0.41 -21.54
C GLU A 111 -0.48 1.75 -21.58
N ALA A 112 -1.52 1.83 -22.42
CA ALA A 112 -2.38 2.98 -22.66
C ALA A 112 -3.49 2.53 -23.62
N PRO A 113 -4.73 3.06 -23.54
CA PRO A 113 -5.13 4.21 -22.71
C PRO A 113 -5.61 3.84 -21.31
N ASP A 114 -5.47 4.79 -20.38
CA ASP A 114 -6.27 4.83 -19.14
C ASP A 114 -7.64 5.45 -19.46
N ILE A 115 -8.73 4.80 -19.04
CA ILE A 115 -10.09 5.30 -19.28
C ILE A 115 -10.71 5.71 -17.95
N GLY A 116 -11.02 7.00 -17.81
CA GLY A 116 -11.78 7.50 -16.67
C GLY A 116 -13.28 7.21 -16.82
N LEU A 117 -13.87 6.45 -15.89
CA LEU A 117 -15.29 6.09 -15.90
C LEU A 117 -16.20 7.31 -15.75
N ALA A 118 -15.73 8.35 -15.05
CA ALA A 118 -16.47 9.61 -14.88
C ALA A 118 -16.85 10.27 -16.21
N ALA A 119 -16.01 10.16 -17.25
CA ALA A 119 -16.31 10.71 -18.57
C ALA A 119 -17.45 9.96 -19.27
N TYR A 120 -17.63 8.67 -18.95
CA TYR A 120 -18.62 7.79 -19.55
C TYR A 120 -19.87 7.57 -18.70
N ALA A 121 -19.92 8.10 -17.48
CA ALA A 121 -21.00 7.91 -16.51
C ALA A 121 -22.41 8.04 -17.10
N ALA A 122 -22.65 9.10 -17.88
CA ALA A 122 -23.96 9.35 -18.49
C ALA A 122 -24.34 8.37 -19.61
N ALA A 123 -23.35 7.80 -20.30
CA ALA A 123 -23.57 6.86 -21.40
C ALA A 123 -23.58 5.40 -20.95
N LEU A 124 -22.87 5.08 -19.87
CA LEU A 124 -22.88 3.76 -19.25
C LEU A 124 -24.13 3.50 -18.42
N ASP A 125 -24.72 4.55 -17.84
CA ASP A 125 -25.80 4.42 -16.85
C ASP A 125 -25.53 3.37 -15.76
N ASP A 126 -26.56 3.01 -14.98
CA ASP A 126 -26.41 2.01 -13.92
C ASP A 126 -26.23 0.59 -14.46
N GLU A 127 -26.83 0.28 -15.62
CA GLU A 127 -26.81 -1.05 -16.25
C GLU A 127 -25.42 -1.34 -16.84
N GLY A 128 -24.88 -0.42 -17.63
CA GLY A 128 -23.55 -0.58 -18.22
C GLY A 128 -22.44 -0.54 -17.16
N LEU A 129 -22.56 0.30 -16.13
CA LEU A 129 -21.61 0.31 -15.02
C LEU A 129 -21.64 -0.99 -14.22
N ALA A 130 -22.82 -1.54 -13.94
CA ALA A 130 -22.95 -2.83 -13.26
C ALA A 130 -22.34 -3.96 -14.09
N HIS A 131 -22.56 -3.98 -15.41
CA HIS A 131 -21.96 -4.94 -16.32
C HIS A 131 -20.43 -4.80 -16.39
N TYR A 132 -19.92 -3.58 -16.51
CA TYR A 132 -18.48 -3.30 -16.49
C TYR A 132 -17.84 -3.85 -15.21
N ARG A 133 -18.47 -3.58 -14.06
CA ARG A 133 -18.02 -4.07 -12.74
C ARG A 133 -18.01 -5.59 -12.68
N ASP A 134 -19.12 -6.25 -13.01
CA ASP A 134 -19.24 -7.72 -12.93
C ASP A 134 -18.16 -8.40 -13.79
N ARG A 135 -17.97 -7.90 -15.00
CA ARG A 135 -16.97 -8.43 -15.93
C ARG A 135 -15.53 -8.19 -15.44
N ALA A 136 -15.23 -6.98 -14.94
CA ALA A 136 -13.90 -6.67 -14.40
C ALA A 136 -13.57 -7.53 -13.16
N VAL A 137 -14.51 -7.65 -12.22
CA VAL A 137 -14.36 -8.49 -11.02
C VAL A 137 -14.19 -9.96 -11.40
N THR A 138 -15.00 -10.48 -12.32
CA THR A 138 -14.92 -11.87 -12.79
C THR A 138 -13.55 -12.21 -13.38
N LEU A 139 -12.91 -11.26 -14.06
CA LEU A 139 -11.56 -11.43 -14.61
C LEU A 139 -10.48 -11.30 -13.53
N PHE A 140 -10.70 -10.46 -12.52
CA PHE A 140 -9.69 -10.09 -11.53
C PHE A 140 -9.64 -11.05 -10.34
N GLU A 141 -10.78 -11.54 -9.89
CA GLU A 141 -10.90 -12.43 -8.73
C GLU A 141 -10.04 -13.71 -8.85
N PRO A 142 -9.92 -14.38 -10.02
CA PRO A 142 -9.08 -15.57 -10.17
C PRO A 142 -7.57 -15.30 -10.18
N LEU A 143 -7.13 -14.03 -10.25
CA LEU A 143 -5.70 -13.72 -10.28
C LEU A 143 -5.02 -14.21 -9.00
N PRO A 144 -3.80 -14.77 -9.10
CA PRO A 144 -3.08 -15.27 -7.93
C PRO A 144 -2.76 -14.12 -6.97
N VAL A 145 -2.83 -14.41 -5.67
CA VAL A 145 -2.30 -13.53 -4.63
C VAL A 145 -0.78 -13.70 -4.61
N ILE A 146 -0.05 -12.60 -4.56
CA ILE A 146 1.40 -12.61 -4.31
C ILE A 146 1.58 -12.71 -2.80
N GLU A 147 2.11 -13.82 -2.32
CA GLU A 147 2.20 -14.07 -0.88
C GLU A 147 3.42 -13.40 -0.26
N PHE A 148 3.43 -13.31 1.07
CA PHE A 148 4.50 -12.66 1.81
C PHE A 148 5.89 -13.25 1.49
N GLY A 149 6.83 -12.39 1.11
CA GLY A 149 8.19 -12.78 0.75
C GLY A 149 8.36 -13.26 -0.69
N GLU A 150 7.28 -13.38 -1.46
CA GLU A 150 7.35 -13.66 -2.90
C GLU A 150 7.69 -12.39 -3.68
N THR A 151 8.47 -12.55 -4.76
CA THR A 151 8.63 -11.48 -5.75
C THR A 151 7.58 -11.66 -6.84
N GLY A 152 6.55 -10.82 -6.80
CA GLY A 152 5.49 -10.82 -7.79
C GLY A 152 6.03 -10.53 -9.20
N ARG A 153 5.60 -11.31 -10.20
CA ARG A 153 5.70 -10.91 -11.60
C ARG A 153 4.37 -10.34 -12.05
N TYR A 154 4.35 -9.03 -12.25
CA TYR A 154 3.26 -8.36 -12.95
C TYR A 154 3.47 -8.54 -14.44
N ASP A 155 2.72 -9.45 -15.07
CA ASP A 155 2.61 -9.41 -16.51
C ASP A 155 1.72 -8.23 -16.94
N ARG A 156 1.75 -7.90 -18.23
CA ARG A 156 1.01 -6.76 -18.77
C ARG A 156 -0.50 -6.93 -18.59
N ALA A 157 -1.04 -8.14 -18.68
CA ALA A 157 -2.47 -8.38 -18.55
C ALA A 157 -2.94 -8.10 -17.11
N ARG A 158 -2.19 -8.57 -16.10
CA ARG A 158 -2.43 -8.26 -14.70
C ARG A 158 -2.35 -6.75 -14.44
N TRP A 159 -1.39 -6.07 -15.04
CA TRP A 159 -1.22 -4.62 -14.86
C TRP A 159 -2.40 -3.81 -15.42
N ALA A 160 -2.90 -4.19 -16.60
CA ALA A 160 -4.10 -3.58 -17.18
C ALA A 160 -5.33 -3.75 -16.27
N LEU A 161 -5.52 -4.96 -15.76
CA LEU A 161 -6.68 -5.27 -14.93
C LEU A 161 -6.58 -4.63 -13.53
N LEU A 162 -5.37 -4.47 -12.99
CA LEU A 162 -5.13 -3.68 -11.78
C LEU A 162 -5.64 -2.24 -11.95
N ARG A 163 -5.21 -1.55 -13.02
CA ARG A 163 -5.66 -0.18 -13.31
C ARG A 163 -7.17 -0.07 -13.48
N VAL A 164 -7.77 -1.03 -14.19
CA VAL A 164 -9.24 -1.10 -14.37
C VAL A 164 -9.94 -1.19 -13.02
N MET A 165 -9.45 -2.03 -12.11
CA MET A 165 -10.04 -2.22 -10.79
C MET A 165 -9.79 -1.03 -9.85
N GLU A 166 -8.63 -0.38 -9.95
CA GLU A 166 -8.31 0.85 -9.21
C GLU A 166 -9.24 2.00 -9.62
N GLU A 167 -9.39 2.24 -10.93
CA GLU A 167 -10.33 3.23 -11.46
C GLU A 167 -11.77 2.92 -11.05
N LEU A 168 -12.18 1.65 -11.12
CA LEU A 168 -13.52 1.24 -10.72
C LEU A 168 -13.77 1.47 -9.22
N ALA A 169 -12.80 1.10 -8.37
CA ALA A 169 -12.89 1.31 -6.93
C ALA A 169 -12.94 2.81 -6.57
N GLU A 170 -12.11 3.63 -7.21
CA GLU A 170 -12.09 5.09 -7.02
C GLU A 170 -13.40 5.73 -7.48
N TYR A 171 -13.86 5.42 -8.70
CA TYR A 171 -15.08 5.98 -9.27
C TYR A 171 -16.35 5.61 -8.49
N THR A 172 -16.42 4.38 -7.99
CA THR A 172 -17.59 3.90 -7.22
C THR A 172 -17.48 4.13 -5.72
N GLU A 173 -16.35 4.68 -5.25
CA GLU A 173 -15.99 4.80 -3.83
C GLU A 173 -16.18 3.47 -3.07
N ASP A 174 -15.91 2.35 -3.75
CA ASP A 174 -16.19 1.01 -3.24
C ASP A 174 -14.97 0.44 -2.50
N VAL A 175 -15.10 0.39 -1.18
CA VAL A 175 -14.09 -0.13 -0.26
C VAL A 175 -13.82 -1.60 -0.48
N ASP A 176 -14.82 -2.43 -0.82
CA ASP A 176 -14.62 -3.86 -1.06
C ASP A 176 -13.81 -4.11 -2.34
N LEU A 177 -14.02 -3.30 -3.39
CA LEU A 177 -13.19 -3.34 -4.59
C LEU A 177 -11.75 -2.89 -4.29
N GLN A 178 -11.58 -1.82 -3.51
CA GLN A 178 -10.25 -1.38 -3.08
C GLN A 178 -9.53 -2.49 -2.30
N LEU A 179 -10.22 -3.16 -1.38
CA LEU A 179 -9.66 -4.28 -0.63
C LEU A 179 -9.35 -5.47 -1.53
N LEU A 180 -10.21 -5.80 -2.50
CA LEU A 180 -9.94 -6.85 -3.48
C LEU A 180 -8.65 -6.58 -4.24
N VAL A 181 -8.39 -5.34 -4.66
CA VAL A 181 -7.13 -4.94 -5.31
C VAL A 181 -5.94 -5.10 -4.37
N LEU A 182 -6.00 -4.50 -3.18
CA LEU A 182 -4.90 -4.51 -2.22
C LEU A 182 -4.51 -5.93 -1.79
N THR A 183 -5.49 -6.83 -1.70
CA THR A 183 -5.25 -8.21 -1.26
C THR A 183 -4.64 -9.10 -2.34
N LYS A 184 -4.49 -8.63 -3.59
CA LYS A 184 -3.75 -9.36 -4.62
C LYS A 184 -2.23 -9.27 -4.48
N ASP A 185 -1.71 -8.32 -3.70
CA ASP A 185 -0.30 -8.24 -3.36
C ASP A 185 -0.12 -8.15 -1.84
N LEU A 186 0.32 -9.25 -1.23
CA LEU A 186 0.67 -9.34 0.18
C LEU A 186 2.18 -9.60 0.37
N SER A 187 3.00 -9.27 -0.63
CA SER A 187 4.44 -9.55 -0.65
C SER A 187 5.25 -8.93 0.49
N SER A 188 4.70 -7.91 1.15
CA SER A 188 5.35 -7.19 2.24
C SER A 188 4.37 -6.88 3.37
N GLY A 189 4.92 -6.69 4.58
CA GLY A 189 4.12 -6.27 5.75
C GLY A 189 3.42 -4.93 5.57
N TRP A 190 3.91 -4.08 4.66
CA TRP A 190 3.28 -2.79 4.34
C TRP A 190 1.94 -2.97 3.63
N HIS A 191 1.76 -4.03 2.83
CA HIS A 191 0.48 -4.32 2.19
C HIS A 191 -0.59 -4.74 3.21
N TYR A 192 -0.23 -5.56 4.21
CA TYR A 192 -1.13 -5.88 5.32
C TYR A 192 -1.54 -4.61 6.09
N LEU A 193 -0.59 -3.70 6.34
CA LEU A 193 -0.88 -2.43 6.98
C LEU A 193 -1.82 -1.56 6.15
N GLN A 194 -1.62 -1.52 4.83
CA GLN A 194 -2.46 -0.75 3.91
C GLN A 194 -3.91 -1.26 3.93
N VAL A 195 -4.10 -2.60 3.85
CA VAL A 195 -5.44 -3.22 3.96
C VAL A 195 -6.09 -2.89 5.31
N ALA A 196 -5.36 -3.05 6.43
CA ALA A 196 -5.87 -2.72 7.75
C ALA A 196 -6.23 -1.23 7.91
N THR A 197 -5.45 -0.34 7.29
CA THR A 197 -5.70 1.11 7.30
C THR A 197 -6.98 1.46 6.57
N VAL A 198 -7.17 0.93 5.35
CA VAL A 198 -8.41 1.13 4.56
C VAL A 198 -9.64 0.64 5.32
N LEU A 199 -9.55 -0.54 5.95
CA LEU A 199 -10.65 -1.08 6.77
C LEU A 199 -10.97 -0.18 7.96
N ARG A 200 -9.94 0.25 8.71
CA ARG A 200 -10.11 1.13 9.88
C ARG A 200 -10.74 2.47 9.49
N ASP A 201 -10.23 3.09 8.44
CA ASP A 201 -10.66 4.42 8.00
C ASP A 201 -12.11 4.40 7.48
N ASN A 202 -12.61 3.23 7.06
CA ASN A 202 -14.00 2.98 6.70
C ASN A 202 -14.85 2.33 7.82
N GLY A 203 -14.39 2.36 9.08
CA GLY A 203 -15.15 1.91 10.24
C GLY A 203 -15.24 0.39 10.43
N ARG A 204 -14.53 -0.41 9.63
CA ARG A 204 -14.47 -1.88 9.70
C ARG A 204 -13.39 -2.36 10.67
N SER A 205 -13.52 -1.89 11.91
CA SER A 205 -12.55 -2.07 13.00
C SER A 205 -12.15 -3.52 13.28
N GLY A 206 -13.11 -4.45 13.30
CA GLY A 206 -12.84 -5.86 13.59
C GLY A 206 -11.93 -6.47 12.54
N GLU A 207 -12.27 -6.27 11.27
CA GLU A 207 -11.49 -6.76 10.13
C GLU A 207 -10.11 -6.10 10.06
N ALA A 208 -10.01 -4.80 10.38
CA ALA A 208 -8.73 -4.11 10.45
C ALA A 208 -7.77 -4.80 11.44
N LEU A 209 -8.26 -5.15 12.64
CA LEU A 209 -7.49 -5.86 13.66
C LEU A 209 -7.12 -7.29 13.24
N GLU A 210 -8.02 -7.99 12.53
CA GLU A 210 -7.71 -9.30 11.94
C GLU A 210 -6.58 -9.21 10.92
N TRP A 211 -6.60 -8.19 10.05
CA TRP A 211 -5.53 -7.94 9.08
C TRP A 211 -4.22 -7.51 9.73
N VAL A 212 -4.26 -6.74 10.83
CA VAL A 212 -3.07 -6.46 11.63
C VAL A 212 -2.46 -7.76 12.15
N ARG A 213 -3.27 -8.65 12.74
CA ARG A 213 -2.79 -9.93 13.26
C ARG A 213 -2.13 -10.77 12.17
N ARG A 214 -2.77 -10.90 11.01
CA ARG A 214 -2.19 -11.58 9.84
C ARG A 214 -0.86 -10.97 9.41
N GLY A 215 -0.76 -9.64 9.41
CA GLY A 215 0.47 -8.93 9.10
C GLY A 215 1.58 -9.18 10.12
N LEU A 216 1.26 -9.15 11.42
CA LEU A 216 2.21 -9.43 12.51
C LEU A 216 2.76 -10.86 12.42
N ASP A 217 1.88 -11.83 12.15
CA ASP A 217 2.24 -13.24 11.95
C ASP A 217 3.18 -13.39 10.73
N ALA A 218 2.88 -12.73 9.62
CA ALA A 218 3.68 -12.81 8.40
C ALA A 218 5.08 -12.19 8.57
N VAL A 219 5.19 -11.02 9.19
CA VAL A 219 6.47 -10.29 9.27
C VAL A 219 7.45 -10.84 10.31
N GLY A 220 6.98 -11.62 11.29
CA GLY A 220 7.81 -12.23 12.33
C GLY A 220 8.69 -11.22 13.09
N GLY A 221 8.17 -10.01 13.31
CA GLY A 221 8.86 -8.93 14.03
C GLY A 221 9.91 -8.15 13.23
N ARG A 222 9.84 -8.15 11.89
CA ARG A 222 10.64 -7.27 11.01
C ARG A 222 9.74 -6.30 10.22
N GLY A 223 10.34 -5.39 9.47
CA GLY A 223 9.62 -4.55 8.50
C GLY A 223 8.51 -3.71 9.13
N ALA A 224 7.28 -3.86 8.65
CA ALA A 224 6.12 -3.06 9.05
C ALA A 224 5.59 -3.35 10.46
N MET A 225 6.17 -4.29 11.21
CA MET A 225 5.70 -4.67 12.56
C MET A 225 5.41 -3.48 13.48
N PRO A 226 6.30 -2.46 13.62
CA PRO A 226 6.01 -1.33 14.53
C PRO A 226 4.73 -0.59 14.16
N ARG A 227 4.47 -0.40 12.87
CA ARG A 227 3.29 0.32 12.37
C ARG A 227 2.02 -0.52 12.45
N LEU A 228 2.12 -1.82 12.25
CA LEU A 228 1.01 -2.75 12.48
C LEU A 228 0.59 -2.73 13.95
N LEU A 229 1.57 -2.79 14.87
CA LEU A 229 1.28 -2.73 16.30
C LEU A 229 0.71 -1.36 16.71
N ASP A 230 1.23 -0.26 16.14
CA ASP A 230 0.68 1.08 16.35
C ASP A 230 -0.81 1.11 15.99
N LEU A 231 -1.17 0.63 14.80
CA LEU A 231 -2.55 0.61 14.33
C LEU A 231 -3.44 -0.18 15.29
N ALA A 232 -3.03 -1.37 15.74
CA ALA A 232 -3.84 -2.16 16.66
C ALA A 232 -4.00 -1.50 18.03
N VAL A 233 -2.93 -0.92 18.59
CA VAL A 233 -3.00 -0.23 19.88
C VAL A 233 -3.93 0.99 19.79
N GLU A 234 -3.74 1.84 18.78
CA GLU A 234 -4.59 3.00 18.53
C GLU A 234 -6.06 2.60 18.38
N GLU A 235 -6.31 1.53 17.61
CA GLU A 235 -7.66 1.06 17.34
C GLU A 235 -8.37 0.45 18.56
N HIS A 236 -7.66 -0.35 19.37
CA HIS A 236 -8.20 -0.86 20.64
C HIS A 236 -8.47 0.28 21.63
N LEU A 237 -7.56 1.26 21.75
CA LEU A 237 -7.76 2.42 22.61
C LEU A 237 -8.95 3.26 22.17
N ARG A 238 -9.12 3.49 20.86
CA ARG A 238 -10.29 4.19 20.30
C ARG A 238 -11.62 3.50 20.66
N ARG A 239 -11.60 2.18 20.81
CA ARG A 239 -12.74 1.34 21.22
C ARG A 239 -12.91 1.22 22.75
N GLY A 240 -12.00 1.81 23.54
CA GLY A 240 -12.00 1.68 25.00
C GLY A 240 -11.50 0.32 25.52
N GLU A 241 -10.87 -0.48 24.66
CA GLU A 241 -10.42 -1.85 24.96
C GLU A 241 -8.95 -1.85 25.43
N GLN A 242 -8.68 -1.15 26.54
CA GLN A 242 -7.30 -0.99 27.04
C GLN A 242 -6.62 -2.34 27.35
N GLU A 243 -7.36 -3.29 27.93
CA GLU A 243 -6.85 -4.64 28.20
C GLU A 243 -6.40 -5.36 26.92
N ALA A 244 -7.14 -5.18 25.81
CA ALA A 244 -6.78 -5.79 24.52
C ALA A 244 -5.54 -5.13 23.91
N ALA A 245 -5.40 -3.80 24.02
CA ALA A 245 -4.19 -3.08 23.61
C ALA A 245 -2.93 -3.55 24.36
N VAL A 246 -3.07 -3.84 25.66
CA VAL A 246 -1.99 -4.43 26.46
C VAL A 246 -1.73 -5.87 26.03
N ALA A 247 -2.77 -6.69 25.84
CA ALA A 247 -2.66 -8.10 25.47
C ALA A 247 -1.88 -8.29 24.16
N ILE A 248 -2.20 -7.54 23.10
CA ILE A 248 -1.49 -7.66 21.82
C ILE A 248 -0.01 -7.25 21.94
N CYS A 249 0.30 -6.20 22.71
CA CYS A 249 1.70 -5.81 22.92
C CYS A 249 2.46 -6.88 23.73
N ARG A 250 1.81 -7.52 24.70
CA ARG A 250 2.38 -8.63 25.48
C ARG A 250 2.70 -9.79 24.55
N GLU A 251 1.74 -10.21 23.73
CA GLU A 251 1.91 -11.30 22.76
C GLU A 251 3.12 -11.06 21.84
N VAL A 252 3.20 -9.88 21.23
CA VAL A 252 4.32 -9.50 20.36
C VAL A 252 5.64 -9.51 21.12
N PHE A 253 5.69 -8.96 22.33
CA PHE A 253 6.91 -8.92 23.14
C PHE A 253 7.42 -10.31 23.53
N PHE A 254 6.53 -11.19 24.02
CA PHE A 254 6.89 -12.55 24.44
C PHE A 254 7.23 -13.47 23.26
N SER A 255 6.73 -13.18 22.06
CA SER A 255 7.13 -13.87 20.84
C SER A 255 8.51 -13.42 20.35
N ARG A 256 8.76 -12.11 20.38
CA ARG A 256 10.04 -11.53 19.96
C ARG A 256 10.34 -10.24 20.73
N PRO A 257 11.24 -10.29 21.73
CA PRO A 257 11.61 -9.13 22.50
C PRO A 257 12.01 -7.92 21.65
N ASN A 258 11.40 -6.77 21.94
CA ASN A 258 11.66 -5.51 21.27
C ASN A 258 11.49 -4.35 22.25
N PHE A 259 12.44 -3.41 22.22
CA PHE A 259 12.47 -2.29 23.16
C PHE A 259 11.33 -1.28 22.94
N ASP A 260 10.94 -1.01 21.69
CA ASP A 260 9.82 -0.12 21.39
C ASP A 260 8.50 -0.71 21.88
N VAL A 261 8.35 -2.04 21.79
CA VAL A 261 7.18 -2.75 22.34
C VAL A 261 7.16 -2.67 23.86
N TYR A 262 8.30 -2.79 24.55
CA TYR A 262 8.41 -2.54 26.00
C TYR A 262 7.95 -1.13 26.37
N LEU A 263 8.42 -0.10 25.64
CA LEU A 263 8.01 1.28 25.90
C LEU A 263 6.51 1.51 25.68
N LYS A 264 5.92 0.85 24.68
CA LYS A 264 4.46 0.88 24.45
C LYS A 264 3.70 0.22 25.59
N LEU A 265 4.08 -1.00 25.98
CA LEU A 265 3.49 -1.69 27.14
C LEU A 265 3.53 -0.81 28.37
N ARG A 266 4.70 -0.25 28.68
CA ARG A 266 4.87 0.68 29.78
C ARG A 266 3.91 1.86 29.66
N ALA A 267 3.88 2.55 28.52
CA ALA A 267 3.02 3.72 28.35
C ALA A 267 1.53 3.40 28.60
N LEU A 268 1.08 2.20 28.24
CA LEU A 268 -0.30 1.74 28.44
C LEU A 268 -0.65 1.46 29.91
N VAL A 269 0.31 1.01 30.72
CA VAL A 269 0.02 0.49 32.08
C VAL A 269 0.78 1.17 33.21
N VAL A 270 1.75 2.06 32.95
CA VAL A 270 2.61 2.68 33.97
C VAL A 270 1.83 3.45 35.04
N HIS A 271 0.62 3.90 34.72
CA HIS A 271 -0.27 4.61 35.63
C HIS A 271 -1.20 3.69 36.44
N THR A 272 -1.01 2.37 36.34
CA THR A 272 -1.82 1.34 36.98
C THR A 272 -0.97 0.47 37.90
N ASP A 273 -1.60 -0.20 38.85
CA ASP A 273 -0.94 -1.14 39.75
C ASP A 273 -0.45 -2.43 39.03
N ASP A 274 -0.82 -2.61 37.77
CA ASP A 274 -0.41 -3.75 36.94
C ASP A 274 1.00 -3.60 36.36
N TRP A 275 1.58 -2.39 36.39
CA TRP A 275 2.91 -2.18 35.81
C TRP A 275 4.03 -2.92 36.54
N PRO A 276 4.18 -2.83 37.87
CA PRO A 276 5.24 -3.56 38.58
C PRO A 276 5.26 -5.07 38.32
N PRO A 277 4.13 -5.82 38.41
CA PRO A 277 4.13 -7.25 38.11
C PRO A 277 4.39 -7.53 36.63
N LEU A 278 3.79 -6.77 35.70
CA LEU A 278 4.04 -6.96 34.27
C LEU A 278 5.51 -6.72 33.91
N ARG A 279 6.12 -5.65 34.42
CA ARG A 279 7.55 -5.36 34.20
C ARG A 279 8.44 -6.51 34.67
N ALA A 280 8.13 -7.11 35.82
CA ALA A 280 8.86 -8.26 36.34
C ALA A 280 8.75 -9.47 35.40
N GLU A 281 7.55 -9.76 34.87
CA GLU A 281 7.34 -10.83 33.87
C GLU A 281 8.12 -10.57 32.57
N LEU A 282 8.10 -9.33 32.06
CA LEU A 282 8.82 -8.97 30.83
C LEU A 282 10.33 -9.14 31.00
N VAL A 283 10.90 -8.69 32.13
CA VAL A 283 12.33 -8.83 32.41
C VAL A 283 12.73 -10.28 32.65
N ASP A 284 11.96 -11.05 33.40
CA ASP A 284 12.22 -12.48 33.61
C ASP A 284 12.21 -13.26 32.28
N HIS A 285 11.31 -12.92 31.35
CA HIS A 285 11.34 -13.48 29.99
C HIS A 285 12.64 -13.14 29.25
N LEU A 286 13.12 -11.89 29.28
CA LEU A 286 14.39 -11.50 28.67
C LEU A 286 15.59 -12.27 29.24
N VAL A 287 15.60 -12.44 30.57
CA VAL A 287 16.67 -13.17 31.27
C VAL A 287 16.65 -14.65 30.90
N ARG A 288 15.46 -15.26 30.80
CA ARG A 288 15.31 -16.68 30.40
C ARG A 288 15.66 -16.92 28.95
N ASP A 289 15.30 -16.01 28.04
CA ASP A 289 15.71 -16.07 26.64
C ASP A 289 17.25 -16.01 26.56
N GLY A 290 17.85 -14.98 27.19
CA GLY A 290 19.30 -14.83 27.27
C GLY A 290 20.02 -14.69 25.92
N GLY A 291 19.29 -14.72 24.81
CA GLY A 291 19.80 -14.50 23.47
C GLY A 291 20.26 -13.06 23.28
N ARG A 292 21.10 -12.85 22.25
CA ARG A 292 21.69 -11.54 21.97
C ARG A 292 20.65 -10.41 21.92
N LEU A 293 19.52 -10.62 21.23
CA LEU A 293 18.46 -9.62 21.11
C LEU A 293 17.80 -9.32 22.46
N ALA A 294 17.52 -10.34 23.26
CA ALA A 294 16.93 -10.17 24.59
C ALA A 294 17.87 -9.41 25.53
N VAL A 295 19.18 -9.70 25.49
CA VAL A 295 20.20 -8.95 26.24
C VAL A 295 20.28 -7.50 25.77
N GLU A 296 20.24 -7.23 24.47
CA GLU A 296 20.22 -5.86 23.92
C GLU A 296 18.98 -5.08 24.40
N VAL A 297 17.79 -5.68 24.36
CA VAL A 297 16.55 -5.07 24.91
C VAL A 297 16.68 -4.84 26.41
N TYR A 298 17.21 -5.82 27.15
CA TYR A 298 17.34 -5.71 28.60
C TYR A 298 18.28 -4.58 29.01
N ARG A 299 19.43 -4.41 28.32
CA ARG A 299 20.34 -3.27 28.52
C ARG A 299 19.62 -1.92 28.37
N ARG A 300 18.79 -1.80 27.33
CA ARG A 300 18.03 -0.56 27.04
C ARG A 300 16.98 -0.27 28.13
N ILE A 301 16.35 -1.31 28.66
CA ILE A 301 15.43 -1.19 29.81
C ILE A 301 16.18 -0.67 31.04
N VAL A 302 17.33 -1.26 31.38
CA VAL A 302 18.18 -0.82 32.50
C VAL A 302 18.58 0.66 32.33
N GLU A 303 19.02 1.06 31.14
CA GLU A 303 19.38 2.44 30.83
C GLU A 303 18.21 3.42 31.02
N VAL A 304 16.99 3.03 30.61
CA VAL A 304 15.81 3.89 30.78
C VAL A 304 15.37 4.02 32.22
N GLU A 305 15.39 2.95 33.01
CA GLU A 305 15.03 3.05 34.42
C GLU A 305 16.11 3.79 35.23
N LEU A 306 17.40 3.64 34.88
CA LEU A 306 18.50 4.44 35.44
C LEU A 306 18.26 5.95 35.29
N ALA A 307 17.68 6.38 34.17
CA ALA A 307 17.44 7.80 33.91
C ALA A 307 16.27 8.40 34.70
N ARG A 308 15.33 7.58 35.21
CA ARG A 308 14.03 8.06 35.73
C ARG A 308 13.98 8.38 37.22
N ARG A 309 15.03 8.03 37.99
CA ARG A 309 15.26 8.41 39.40
C ARG A 309 14.06 8.16 40.33
N GLY A 310 14.03 6.98 40.96
CA GLY A 310 13.14 6.66 42.09
C GLY A 310 13.85 5.79 43.13
N ILE A 311 13.61 6.03 44.43
CA ILE A 311 14.26 5.30 45.55
C ILE A 311 13.81 3.82 45.60
N GLU A 312 12.53 3.54 45.33
CA GLU A 312 11.98 2.17 45.27
C GLU A 312 12.52 1.34 44.10
N GLU A 313 13.06 1.99 43.06
CA GLU A 313 13.60 1.34 41.88
C GLU A 313 15.10 0.99 42.01
N GLN A 314 15.74 1.39 43.13
CA GLN A 314 17.18 1.20 43.36
C GLN A 314 17.55 -0.26 43.65
N GLU A 315 16.75 -0.98 44.44
CA GLU A 315 17.00 -2.41 44.70
C GLU A 315 16.78 -3.27 43.45
N LEU A 316 15.74 -2.93 42.68
CA LEU A 316 15.44 -3.53 41.38
C LEU A 316 16.57 -3.31 40.38
N LEU A 317 17.11 -2.09 40.32
CA LEU A 317 18.22 -1.75 39.44
C LEU A 317 19.47 -2.57 39.76
N VAL A 318 19.82 -2.71 41.04
CA VAL A 318 20.96 -3.52 41.48
C VAL A 318 20.77 -4.98 41.06
N GLU A 319 19.58 -5.52 41.26
CA GLU A 319 19.26 -6.89 40.82
C GLU A 319 19.41 -7.03 39.30
N TRP A 320 18.90 -6.08 38.53
CA TRP A 320 19.00 -6.13 37.09
C TRP A 320 20.44 -6.02 36.57
N LEU A 321 21.27 -5.19 37.20
CA LEU A 321 22.69 -5.11 36.88
C LEU A 321 23.44 -6.41 37.21
N ARG A 322 23.05 -7.14 38.28
CA ARG A 322 23.61 -8.47 38.57
C ARG A 322 23.18 -9.50 37.53
N GLN A 323 21.90 -9.54 37.17
CA GLN A 323 21.39 -10.45 36.15
C GLN A 323 22.09 -10.21 34.81
N LEU A 324 22.25 -8.93 34.43
CA LEU A 324 22.92 -8.55 33.21
C LEU A 324 24.44 -8.90 33.23
N ARG A 325 25.11 -8.78 34.38
CA ARG A 325 26.49 -9.28 34.56
C ARG A 325 26.58 -10.79 34.32
N GLY A 326 25.59 -11.55 34.76
CA GLY A 326 25.51 -12.99 34.50
C GLY A 326 25.26 -13.33 33.02
N LEU A 327 24.45 -12.55 32.32
CA LEU A 327 24.11 -12.78 30.90
C LEU A 327 25.23 -12.42 29.93
N GLN A 328 26.08 -11.44 30.25
CA GLN A 328 27.17 -10.97 29.38
C GLN A 328 28.48 -10.71 30.17
N PRO A 329 29.06 -11.74 30.82
CA PRO A 329 30.19 -11.56 31.74
C PRO A 329 31.40 -10.88 31.10
N ASP A 330 31.69 -11.21 29.83
CA ASP A 330 32.86 -10.68 29.11
C ASP A 330 32.69 -9.23 28.66
N ALA A 331 31.44 -8.79 28.42
CA ALA A 331 31.13 -7.44 27.93
C ALA A 331 30.57 -6.51 29.01
N PHE A 332 30.36 -7.02 30.23
CA PHE A 332 29.72 -6.27 31.30
C PHE A 332 30.56 -5.10 31.80
N ALA A 333 31.89 -5.26 31.87
CA ALA A 333 32.80 -4.21 32.31
C ALA A 333 32.70 -2.97 31.39
N ASP A 334 32.82 -3.18 30.08
CA ASP A 334 32.70 -2.12 29.08
C ASP A 334 31.31 -1.46 29.09
N TYR A 335 30.25 -2.26 29.27
CA TYR A 335 28.89 -1.73 29.41
C TYR A 335 28.74 -0.84 30.65
N LEU A 336 29.29 -1.26 31.78
CA LEU A 336 29.22 -0.52 33.03
C LEU A 336 30.02 0.78 32.96
N ASP A 337 31.19 0.76 32.35
CA ASP A 337 31.97 1.97 32.09
C ASP A 337 31.21 2.94 31.15
N HIS A 338 30.51 2.40 30.14
CA HIS A 338 29.64 3.21 29.30
C HIS A 338 28.52 3.89 30.11
N ILE A 339 27.83 3.16 31.00
CA ILE A 339 26.83 3.76 31.91
C ILE A 339 27.46 4.86 32.75
N LYS A 340 28.57 4.57 33.44
CA LYS A 340 29.26 5.53 34.31
C LYS A 340 29.63 6.81 33.55
N SER A 341 30.15 6.67 32.33
CA SER A 341 30.52 7.81 31.46
C SER A 341 29.33 8.68 31.05
N ARG A 342 28.15 8.09 30.83
CA ARG A 342 26.94 8.82 30.45
C ARG A 342 26.31 9.55 31.64
N HIS A 343 26.54 9.04 32.85
CA HIS A 343 25.99 9.58 34.10
C HIS A 343 27.03 10.29 34.98
N VAL A 344 28.12 10.84 34.41
CA VAL A 344 29.21 11.51 35.16
C VAL A 344 28.71 12.66 36.05
N ALA A 345 27.63 13.34 35.66
CA ALA A 345 27.02 14.42 36.44
C ALA A 345 26.18 13.91 37.63
N ASP A 346 25.89 12.60 37.71
CA ASP A 346 25.04 11.97 38.72
C ASP A 346 25.88 11.28 39.79
N ARG A 347 26.47 12.09 40.68
CA ARG A 347 27.39 11.60 41.73
C ARG A 347 26.73 10.61 42.69
N GLU A 348 25.46 10.81 43.01
CA GLU A 348 24.71 9.92 43.91
C GLU A 348 24.55 8.52 43.31
N LEU A 349 24.20 8.44 42.01
CA LEU A 349 24.15 7.18 41.29
C LEU A 349 25.51 6.48 41.24
N LEU A 350 26.59 7.22 40.94
CA LEU A 350 27.93 6.65 40.88
C LEU A 350 28.42 6.13 42.23
N ASP A 351 28.16 6.87 43.32
CA ASP A 351 28.51 6.46 44.68
C ASP A 351 27.71 5.23 45.13
N GLU A 352 26.44 5.12 44.74
CA GLU A 352 25.61 3.93 45.02
C GLU A 352 26.10 2.71 44.22
N LEU A 353 26.40 2.85 42.92
CA LEU A 353 26.97 1.78 42.10
C LEU A 353 28.28 1.26 42.72
N ALA A 354 29.17 2.17 43.11
CA ALA A 354 30.43 1.83 43.77
C ALA A 354 30.20 1.12 45.12
N ARG A 355 29.28 1.61 45.97
CA ARG A 355 28.92 0.98 47.25
C ARG A 355 28.38 -0.45 47.06
N ARG A 356 27.71 -0.74 45.95
CA ARG A 356 27.11 -2.04 45.63
C ARG A 356 28.03 -2.97 44.84
N GLY A 357 29.28 -2.56 44.57
CA GLY A 357 30.28 -3.38 43.86
C GLY A 357 30.14 -3.39 42.34
N PHE A 358 29.68 -2.27 41.77
CA PHE A 358 29.61 -2.00 40.34
C PHE A 358 30.62 -0.93 39.91
#